data_AF-A0A559PHY8-F1
#
_entry.id   AF-A0A559PHY8-F1
#
_cell.length_a   1.000
_cell.length_b   1.000
_cell.length_c   1.000
_cell.angle_alpha   90.00
_cell.angle_beta   90.00
_cell.angle_gamma   90.00
#
_symmetry.space_group_name_H-M   'P 1'
#
loop_
_entity.id
_entity.type
_entity.pdbx_description
1 polymer ?
#
loop_
_entity_poly.entity_id
_entity_poly.type
_entity_poly.pdbx_seq_one_letter_code
_entity_poly.pdbx_strand_id
1 'polypeptide(L)'
;MKKRMNENMKLSEALENFVSTNKLQKGLDKVNVKDVWNEQMGPGIVKYTTAIKLEGSTLFIQLSSSVLREELSYGKDRIVKILNEALKKELITKLVLR
;
A
#
# COMPACT_ATOMS: atom_id res chain seq x y z
N MET A 1 51.91 15.49 -6.04
CA MET A 1 50.82 16.36 -5.55
C MET A 1 49.63 15.48 -5.17
N LYS A 2 49.11 15.62 -3.95
CA LYS A 2 48.08 14.74 -3.36
C LYS A 2 46.75 14.90 -4.10
N LYS A 3 46.29 13.78 -4.64
CA LYS A 3 44.95 13.53 -5.20
C LYS A 3 43.90 13.85 -4.12
N ARG A 4 42.99 14.79 -4.40
CA ARG A 4 41.77 15.02 -3.61
C ARG A 4 40.60 15.24 -4.57
N MET A 5 40.06 14.13 -5.04
CA MET A 5 38.76 14.04 -5.70
C MET A 5 38.09 12.79 -5.15
N ASN A 6 36.77 12.85 -4.97
CA ASN A 6 35.86 11.74 -4.70
C ASN A 6 35.70 11.26 -3.25
N GLU A 7 35.06 12.07 -2.42
CA GLU A 7 34.42 11.54 -1.21
C GLU A 7 32.96 12.03 -1.05
N ASN A 8 32.63 13.26 -1.48
CA ASN A 8 31.29 13.82 -1.30
C ASN A 8 30.24 13.49 -2.39
N MET A 9 30.65 13.08 -3.60
CA MET A 9 29.70 12.78 -4.69
C MET A 9 28.99 11.42 -4.56
N LYS A 10 29.63 10.43 -3.93
CA LYS A 10 29.08 9.06 -3.83
C LYS A 10 27.89 8.95 -2.87
N LEU A 11 27.82 9.81 -1.85
CA LEU A 11 26.74 9.79 -0.87
C LEU A 11 25.45 10.41 -1.41
N SER A 12 25.55 11.53 -2.14
CA SER A 12 24.39 12.15 -2.80
C SER A 12 23.76 11.21 -3.84
N GLU A 13 24.58 10.53 -4.64
CA GLU A 13 24.12 9.60 -5.67
C GLU A 13 23.51 8.32 -5.05
N ALA A 14 24.04 7.84 -3.92
CA ALA A 14 23.46 6.73 -3.17
C ALA A 14 22.13 7.10 -2.49
N LEU A 15 22.01 8.32 -1.95
CA LEU A 15 20.78 8.83 -1.36
C LEU A 15 19.69 9.06 -2.41
N GLU A 16 20.04 9.58 -3.58
CA GLU A 16 19.09 9.82 -4.68
C GLU A 16 18.57 8.51 -5.28
N ASN A 17 19.45 7.51 -5.45
CA ASN A 17 19.08 6.15 -5.84
C ASN A 17 18.24 5.44 -4.77
N PHE A 18 18.55 5.64 -3.48
CA PHE A 18 17.75 5.09 -2.38
C PHE A 18 16.35 5.72 -2.32
N VAL A 19 16.25 7.05 -2.44
CA VAL A 19 14.95 7.77 -2.46
C VAL A 19 14.12 7.37 -3.67
N SER A 20 14.74 7.21 -4.84
CA SER A 20 14.06 6.78 -6.06
C SER A 20 13.54 5.35 -5.96
N THR A 21 14.38 4.42 -5.51
CA THR A 21 14.00 3.01 -5.31
C THR A 21 12.86 2.87 -4.29
N ASN A 22 12.94 3.61 -3.18
CA ASN A 22 11.94 3.56 -2.11
C ASN A 22 10.58 4.16 -2.55
N LYS A 23 10.60 5.25 -3.34
CA LYS A 23 9.39 5.84 -3.92
C LYS A 23 8.75 4.94 -4.98
N LEU A 24 9.56 4.31 -5.83
CA LEU A 24 9.09 3.35 -6.84
C LEU A 24 8.46 2.12 -6.19
N GLN A 25 9.13 1.54 -5.19
CA GLN A 25 8.60 0.40 -4.44
C GLN A 25 7.27 0.74 -3.75
N LYS A 26 7.16 1.92 -3.11
CA LYS A 26 5.90 2.40 -2.53
C LYS A 26 4.80 2.64 -3.57
N GLY A 27 5.17 3.07 -4.78
CA GLY A 27 4.23 3.23 -5.89
C GLY A 27 3.68 1.88 -6.36
N LEU A 28 4.58 0.91 -6.59
CA LEU A 28 4.22 -0.45 -6.96
C LEU A 28 3.34 -1.12 -5.89
N ASP A 29 3.66 -0.91 -4.62
CA ASP A 29 2.88 -1.42 -3.49
C ASP A 29 1.44 -0.90 -3.49
N LYS A 30 1.24 0.38 -3.83
CA LYS A 30 -0.10 0.97 -3.94
C LYS A 30 -0.90 0.38 -5.09
N VAL A 31 -0.26 0.16 -6.25
CA VAL A 31 -0.92 -0.47 -7.40
C VAL A 31 -1.32 -1.90 -7.05
N ASN A 32 -0.40 -2.68 -6.50
CA ASN A 32 -0.65 -4.07 -6.12
C ASN A 32 -1.77 -4.21 -5.09
N VAL A 33 -1.85 -3.32 -4.10
CA VAL A 33 -2.92 -3.37 -3.07
C VAL A 33 -4.29 -3.11 -3.67
N LYS A 34 -4.38 -2.20 -4.65
CA LYS A 34 -5.64 -1.91 -5.34
C LYS A 34 -6.12 -3.13 -6.13
N ASP A 35 -5.22 -3.76 -6.87
CA ASP A 35 -5.55 -4.92 -7.69
C ASP A 35 -5.93 -6.13 -6.83
N VAL A 36 -5.14 -6.40 -5.79
CA VAL A 36 -5.44 -7.46 -4.81
C VAL A 36 -6.77 -7.21 -4.09
N TRP A 37 -7.08 -5.97 -3.69
CA TRP A 37 -8.40 -5.66 -3.12
C TRP A 37 -9.53 -6.01 -4.08
N ASN A 38 -9.41 -5.62 -5.35
CA ASN A 38 -10.45 -5.86 -6.34
C ASN A 38 -10.66 -7.35 -6.62
N GLU A 39 -9.56 -8.11 -6.67
CA GLU A 39 -9.59 -9.56 -6.86
C GLU A 39 -10.19 -10.28 -5.65
N GLN A 40 -9.72 -9.98 -4.44
CA GLN A 40 -10.10 -10.72 -3.23
C GLN A 40 -11.52 -10.38 -2.74
N MET A 41 -11.97 -9.14 -2.89
CA MET A 41 -13.30 -8.72 -2.42
C MET A 41 -14.41 -8.98 -3.46
N GLY A 42 -14.04 -9.11 -4.73
CA GLY A 42 -14.96 -9.40 -5.83
C GLY A 42 -15.91 -8.25 -6.20
N PRO A 43 -16.68 -8.44 -7.29
CA PRO A 43 -17.46 -7.37 -7.92
C PRO A 43 -18.54 -6.76 -7.02
N GLY A 44 -19.10 -7.56 -6.10
CA GLY A 44 -20.14 -7.11 -5.18
C GLY A 44 -19.68 -5.99 -4.25
N ILE A 45 -18.42 -6.03 -3.79
CA ILE A 45 -17.86 -5.04 -2.86
C ILE A 45 -17.16 -3.92 -3.64
N VAL A 46 -16.46 -4.28 -4.72
CA VAL A 46 -15.77 -3.32 -5.59
C VAL A 46 -16.75 -2.29 -6.16
N LYS A 47 -17.98 -2.70 -6.51
CA LYS A 47 -19.03 -1.80 -6.99
C LYS A 47 -19.31 -0.62 -6.05
N TYR A 48 -19.17 -0.82 -4.73
CA TYR A 48 -19.38 0.24 -3.73
C TYR A 48 -18.08 0.88 -3.26
N THR A 49 -16.92 0.38 -3.71
CA THR A 49 -15.62 0.93 -3.35
C THR A 49 -15.32 2.15 -4.22
N THR A 50 -15.34 3.33 -3.61
CA THR A 50 -15.16 4.63 -4.29
C THR A 50 -13.71 5.10 -4.28
N ALA A 51 -12.92 4.70 -3.26
CA ALA A 51 -11.51 5.02 -3.19
C ALA A 51 -10.74 3.95 -2.40
N ILE A 52 -9.48 3.72 -2.82
CA ILE A 52 -8.54 2.80 -2.17
C ILE A 52 -7.22 3.56 -2.01
N LYS A 53 -6.72 3.66 -0.79
CA LYS A 53 -5.47 4.36 -0.50
C LYS A 53 -4.67 3.63 0.56
N LEU A 54 -3.42 3.29 0.24
CA LEU A 54 -2.45 2.83 1.22
C LEU A 54 -1.56 4.00 1.66
N GLU A 55 -1.57 4.30 2.96
CA GLU A 55 -0.64 5.25 3.58
C GLU A 55 0.13 4.56 4.72
N GLY A 56 1.45 4.46 4.57
CA GLY A 56 2.26 3.62 5.46
C GLY A 56 1.76 2.18 5.42
N SER A 57 1.35 1.66 6.57
CA SER A 57 0.75 0.33 6.73
C SER A 57 -0.77 0.35 6.93
N THR A 58 -1.42 1.50 6.76
CA THR A 58 -2.88 1.63 6.91
C THR A 58 -3.56 1.69 5.55
N LEU A 59 -4.47 0.74 5.32
CA LEU A 59 -5.33 0.71 4.14
C LEU A 59 -6.63 1.47 4.44
N PHE A 60 -6.89 2.50 3.65
CA PHE A 60 -8.12 3.28 3.68
C PHE A 60 -8.99 2.88 2.49
N ILE A 61 -10.20 2.44 2.78
CA ILE A 61 -11.21 2.10 1.78
C ILE A 61 -12.41 2.99 2.01
N GLN A 62 -12.83 3.69 0.97
CA GLN A 62 -14.04 4.50 1.00
C GLN A 62 -15.18 3.74 0.31
N LEU A 63 -16.26 3.52 1.04
CA LEU A 63 -17.44 2.78 0.59
C LEU A 63 -18.64 3.72 0.51
N SER A 64 -19.36 3.67 -0.61
CA SER A 64 -20.61 4.42 -0.79
C SER A 64 -21.79 3.84 -0.01
N SER A 65 -21.74 2.56 0.35
CA SER A 65 -22.76 1.89 1.18
C SER A 65 -22.34 1.84 2.64
N SER A 66 -23.11 2.48 3.51
CA SER A 66 -22.94 2.42 4.97
C SER A 66 -23.21 1.03 5.54
N VAL A 67 -24.18 0.31 4.98
CA VAL A 67 -24.52 -1.07 5.39
C VAL A 67 -23.34 -2.00 5.11
N LEU A 68 -22.80 -1.96 3.88
CA LEU A 68 -21.66 -2.79 3.52
C LEU A 68 -20.41 -2.43 4.33
N ARG A 69 -20.21 -1.14 4.61
CA ARG A 69 -19.12 -0.67 5.48
C ARG A 69 -19.23 -1.29 6.87
N GLU A 70 -20.43 -1.33 7.42
CA GLU A 70 -20.71 -1.90 8.73
C GLU A 70 -20.47 -3.42 8.74
N GLU A 71 -21.01 -4.14 7.76
CA GLU A 71 -20.79 -5.58 7.60
C GLU A 71 -19.29 -5.93 7.50
N LEU A 72 -18.56 -5.21 6.63
CA LEU A 72 -17.12 -5.40 6.48
C LEU A 72 -16.33 -4.99 7.72
N SER A 73 -16.91 -4.14 8.58
CA SER A 73 -16.22 -3.68 9.78
C SER A 73 -16.00 -4.81 10.80
N TYR A 74 -16.93 -5.76 10.88
CA TYR A 74 -16.81 -6.96 11.71
C TYR A 74 -15.73 -7.92 11.19
N GLY A 75 -15.38 -7.84 9.90
CA GLY A 75 -14.42 -8.71 9.24
C GLY A 75 -13.03 -8.11 9.02
N LYS A 76 -12.72 -6.92 9.58
CA LYS A 76 -11.49 -6.17 9.23
C LYS A 76 -10.22 -6.99 9.38
N ASP A 77 -10.06 -7.71 10.50
CA ASP A 77 -8.84 -8.48 10.76
C ASP A 77 -8.67 -9.63 9.77
N ARG A 78 -9.77 -10.28 9.39
CA ARG A 78 -9.76 -11.33 8.37
C ARG A 78 -9.41 -10.77 7.00
N ILE A 79 -9.97 -9.62 6.64
CA ILE A 79 -9.67 -8.94 5.37
C ILE A 79 -8.18 -8.59 5.31
N VAL A 80 -7.63 -8.01 6.38
CA VAL A 80 -6.20 -7.67 6.45
C VAL A 80 -5.31 -8.91 6.23
N LYS A 81 -5.66 -10.05 6.84
CA LYS A 81 -4.93 -11.32 6.64
C LYS A 81 -4.96 -11.76 5.17
N ILE A 82 -6.15 -11.85 4.58
CA ILE A 82 -6.33 -12.27 3.18
C ILE A 82 -5.53 -11.37 2.22
N LEU A 83 -5.56 -10.05 2.43
CA LEU A 83 -4.84 -9.11 1.57
C LEU A 83 -3.32 -9.27 1.70
N ASN A 84 -2.78 -9.41 2.91
CA ASN A 84 -1.35 -9.63 3.11
C ASN A 84 -0.89 -10.99 2.57
N GLU A 85 -1.70 -12.04 2.72
CA GLU A 85 -1.45 -13.36 2.13
C GLU A 85 -1.37 -13.29 0.61
N ALA A 86 -2.33 -12.62 -0.03
CA ALA A 86 -2.33 -12.41 -1.48
C ALA A 86 -1.15 -11.53 -1.96
N LEU A 87 -0.75 -10.54 -1.17
CA LEU A 87 0.44 -9.70 -1.43
C LEU A 87 1.76 -10.42 -1.13
N LYS A 88 1.73 -11.60 -0.46
CA LYS A 88 2.90 -12.36 0.01
C LYS A 88 3.84 -11.54 0.90
N LYS A 89 3.29 -10.56 1.63
CA LYS A 89 4.03 -9.70 2.56
C LYS A 89 3.09 -9.07 3.59
N GLU A 90 3.61 -8.82 4.79
CA GLU A 90 2.90 -8.08 5.83
C GLU A 90 3.00 -6.57 5.60
N LEU A 91 2.16 -6.06 4.69
CA LEU A 91 2.14 -4.63 4.35
C LEU A 91 1.07 -3.86 5.11
N ILE A 92 -0.10 -4.48 5.31
CA ILE A 92 -1.28 -3.84 5.88
C ILE A 92 -1.40 -4.27 7.34
N THR A 93 -1.33 -3.32 8.27
CA THR A 93 -1.51 -3.58 9.71
C THR A 93 -2.87 -3.09 10.21
N LYS A 94 -3.50 -2.16 9.48
CA LYS A 94 -4.77 -1.55 9.88
C LYS A 94 -5.64 -1.30 8.65
N LEU A 95 -6.93 -1.63 8.78
CA LEU A 95 -7.95 -1.32 7.78
C LEU A 95 -8.93 -0.28 8.33
N VAL A 96 -9.07 0.82 7.61
CA VAL A 96 -10.01 1.90 7.91
C VAL A 96 -11.05 1.98 6.81
N LEU A 97 -12.30 1.75 7.17
CA LEU A 97 -13.45 1.84 6.26
C LEU A 97 -14.16 3.18 6.48
N ARG A 98 -14.34 3.96 5.41
CA ARG A 98 -14.93 5.31 5.41
C ARG A 98 -16.11 5.44 4.47
#